data_AF-A0AAW5QR85-F1
#
_entry.id   AF-A0AAW5QR85-F1
#
_cell.length_a   1.000
_cell.length_b   1.000
_cell.length_c   1.000
_cell.angle_alpha   90.00
_cell.angle_beta   90.00
_cell.angle_gamma   90.00
#
_symmetry.space_group_name_H-M   'P 1'
#
loop_
_entity.id
_entity.type
_entity.pdbx_description
1 polymer ?
#
loop_
_entity_poly.entity_id
_entity_poly.type
_entity_poly.pdbx_seq_one_letter_code
_entity_poly.pdbx_strand_id
1 'polypeptide(L)'
;MARFVPLVEVRVDASEIDRLARGVGELAAASRDKATVRAINHVGNKGFTAVRRATARQAGLKVGDAGKAMRKELASTSAPIYRIIGRGAHLPAFKFGGRQTRRGASAAPWKKRRVFPGTFVARMGTGHVGIFRRTGSKRLPVRELWGPSIPVEMIRDDAKTTFERLVDSELLPRLGHELAREVDRIKAKYGL
;
A
#
# COMPACT_ATOMS: atom_id res chain seq x y z
N MET A 1 63.40 -26.48 42.16
CA MET A 1 62.42 -25.83 41.26
C MET A 1 61.03 -26.18 41.73
N ALA A 2 60.25 -25.23 42.24
CA ALA A 2 58.87 -25.46 42.65
C ALA A 2 57.99 -25.70 41.42
N ARG A 3 57.26 -26.82 41.39
CA ARG A 3 56.26 -27.10 40.35
C ARG A 3 54.97 -26.36 40.69
N PHE A 4 54.48 -25.54 39.77
CA PHE A 4 53.14 -24.97 39.88
C PHE A 4 52.11 -26.10 39.85
N VAL A 5 51.25 -26.16 40.87
CA VAL A 5 50.08 -27.05 40.93
C VAL A 5 48.87 -26.19 40.61
N PRO A 6 48.11 -26.46 39.52
CA PRO A 6 46.91 -25.68 39.24
C PRO A 6 45.87 -25.93 40.32
N LEU A 7 45.38 -24.86 40.97
CA LEU A 7 44.47 -24.97 42.11
C LEU A 7 42.99 -25.07 41.68
N VAL A 8 42.61 -24.63 40.47
CA VAL A 8 41.26 -24.78 39.91
C VAL A 8 41.34 -24.77 38.37
N GLU A 9 40.76 -25.78 37.70
CA GLU A 9 40.59 -25.82 36.24
C GLU A 9 39.11 -25.56 35.92
N VAL A 10 38.80 -24.49 35.18
CA VAL A 10 37.45 -24.25 34.65
C VAL A 10 37.37 -24.85 33.26
N ARG A 11 36.72 -26.02 33.13
CA ARG A 11 36.37 -26.59 31.83
C ARG A 11 34.99 -26.13 31.43
N VAL A 12 34.92 -25.38 30.34
CA VAL A 12 33.65 -25.07 29.67
C VAL A 12 33.50 -26.05 28.51
N ASP A 13 32.36 -26.75 28.44
CA ASP A 13 32.06 -27.62 27.31
C ASP A 13 31.79 -26.77 26.07
N ALA A 14 32.65 -26.87 25.07
CA ALA A 14 32.48 -26.19 23.79
C ALA A 14 31.14 -26.56 23.12
N SER A 15 30.58 -27.75 23.38
CA SER A 15 29.28 -28.17 22.85
C SER A 15 28.10 -27.32 23.36
N GLU A 16 28.23 -26.76 24.56
CA GLU A 16 27.24 -25.85 25.14
C GLU A 16 27.36 -24.44 24.54
N ILE A 17 28.59 -23.97 24.34
CA ILE A 17 28.87 -22.71 23.64
C ILE A 17 28.31 -22.77 22.21
N ASP A 18 28.51 -23.88 21.50
CA ASP A 18 28.00 -24.06 20.13
C ASP A 18 26.47 -24.13 20.07
N ARG A 19 25.83 -24.80 21.03
CA ARG A 19 24.36 -24.81 21.15
C ARG A 19 23.81 -23.42 21.43
N LEU A 20 24.46 -22.67 22.31
CA LEU A 20 24.10 -21.28 22.62
C LEU A 20 24.28 -20.38 21.39
N ALA A 21 25.40 -20.50 20.68
CA ALA A 21 25.67 -19.73 19.47
C ALA A 21 24.63 -19.98 18.37
N ARG A 22 24.23 -21.24 18.15
CA ARG A 22 23.13 -21.58 17.23
C ARG A 22 21.79 -20.99 17.66
N GLY A 23 21.44 -21.12 18.95
CA GLY A 23 20.20 -20.54 19.49
C GLY A 23 20.15 -19.02 19.38
N VAL A 24 21.27 -18.34 19.60
CA VAL A 24 21.40 -16.88 19.38
C VAL A 24 21.27 -16.53 17.91
N GLY A 25 21.87 -17.31 17.00
CA GLY A 25 21.76 -17.13 15.56
C GLY A 25 20.32 -17.27 15.05
N GLU A 26 19.59 -18.29 15.49
CA GLU A 26 18.18 -18.51 15.16
C GLU A 26 17.28 -17.40 15.69
N LEU A 27 17.53 -16.97 16.94
CA LEU A 27 16.80 -15.85 17.54
C LEU A 27 17.05 -14.54 16.76
N ALA A 28 18.30 -14.28 16.39
CA ALA A 28 18.68 -13.12 15.60
C ALA A 28 18.01 -13.14 14.21
N ALA A 29 17.96 -14.30 13.55
CA ALA A 29 17.28 -14.47 12.27
C ALA A 29 15.77 -14.21 12.39
N ALA A 30 15.10 -14.83 13.37
CA ALA A 30 13.67 -14.64 13.60
C ALA A 30 13.31 -13.19 13.96
N SER A 31 14.15 -12.51 14.74
CA SER A 31 13.98 -11.10 15.06
C SER A 31 14.24 -10.18 13.85
N ARG A 32 15.22 -10.50 13.00
CA ARG A 32 15.46 -9.80 11.74
C ARG A 32 14.24 -9.88 10.81
N ASP A 33 13.64 -11.06 10.65
CA ASP A 33 12.47 -11.23 9.79
C ASP A 33 11.27 -10.44 10.30
N LYS A 34 11.03 -10.49 11.62
CA LYS A 34 9.96 -9.69 12.26
C LYS A 34 10.19 -8.20 12.10
N ALA A 35 11.41 -7.70 12.32
CA ALA A 35 11.75 -6.30 12.13
C ALA A 35 11.54 -5.86 10.67
N THR A 36 11.98 -6.69 9.73
CA THR A 36 11.84 -6.45 8.28
C THR A 36 10.37 -6.33 7.88
N VAL A 37 9.54 -7.29 8.28
CA VAL A 37 8.11 -7.29 7.97
C VAL A 37 7.40 -6.08 8.56
N ARG A 38 7.74 -5.68 9.80
CA ARG A 38 7.15 -4.48 10.41
C ARG A 38 7.58 -3.21 9.71
N ALA A 39 8.85 -3.09 9.33
CA ALA A 39 9.34 -1.93 8.60
C ALA A 39 8.63 -1.80 7.24
N ILE A 40 8.56 -2.90 6.49
CA ILE A 40 7.84 -2.97 5.21
C ILE A 40 6.37 -2.61 5.37
N ASN A 41 5.67 -3.19 6.36
CA ASN A 41 4.25 -2.90 6.58
C ASN A 41 4.01 -1.45 7.03
N HIS A 42 4.91 -0.88 7.84
CA HIS A 42 4.81 0.51 8.27
C HIS A 42 4.94 1.47 7.08
N VAL A 43 6.01 1.33 6.31
CA VAL A 43 6.28 2.17 5.14
C VAL A 43 5.24 1.92 4.05
N GLY A 44 4.87 0.67 3.81
CA GLY A 44 3.81 0.30 2.87
C GLY A 44 2.46 0.93 3.21
N ASN A 45 2.06 0.98 4.48
CA ASN A 45 0.81 1.65 4.90
C ASN A 45 0.84 3.17 4.71
N LYS A 46 2.00 3.81 4.95
CA LYS A 46 2.20 5.23 4.62
C LYS A 46 2.13 5.45 3.11
N GLY A 47 2.85 4.64 2.35
CA GLY A 47 2.86 4.63 0.88
C GLY A 47 1.46 4.46 0.31
N PHE A 48 0.67 3.50 0.80
CA PHE A 48 -0.73 3.30 0.40
C PHE A 48 -1.56 4.56 0.58
N THR A 49 -1.40 5.25 1.71
CA THR A 49 -2.13 6.50 1.99
C THR A 49 -1.72 7.60 1.02
N ALA A 50 -0.42 7.71 0.74
CA ALA A 50 0.14 8.71 -0.18
C ALA A 50 -0.32 8.44 -1.63
N VAL A 51 -0.20 7.20 -2.11
CA VAL A 51 -0.68 6.74 -3.43
C VAL A 51 -2.17 6.99 -3.57
N ARG A 52 -2.99 6.64 -2.58
CA ARG A 52 -4.45 6.86 -2.60
C ARG A 52 -4.78 8.34 -2.78
N ARG A 53 -4.09 9.23 -2.06
CA ARG A 53 -4.28 10.69 -2.16
C ARG A 53 -3.80 11.24 -3.50
N ALA A 54 -2.63 10.81 -3.97
CA ALA A 54 -2.07 11.22 -5.26
C ALA A 54 -2.96 10.81 -6.42
N THR A 55 -3.38 9.54 -6.45
CA THR A 55 -4.29 8.99 -7.46
C THR A 55 -5.61 9.74 -7.48
N ALA A 56 -6.20 10.01 -6.32
CA ALA A 56 -7.46 10.76 -6.23
C ALA A 56 -7.32 12.19 -6.78
N ARG A 57 -6.22 12.86 -6.44
CA ARG A 57 -5.90 14.21 -6.91
C ARG A 57 -5.71 14.24 -8.42
N GLN A 58 -4.95 13.29 -8.97
CA GLN A 58 -4.63 13.20 -10.39
C GLN A 58 -5.87 12.93 -11.23
N ALA A 59 -6.69 11.94 -10.84
CA ALA A 59 -7.88 11.58 -11.58
C ALA A 59 -9.11 12.48 -11.29
N GLY A 60 -9.04 13.36 -10.28
CA GLY A 60 -10.09 14.33 -9.96
C GLY A 60 -11.29 13.72 -9.22
N LEU A 61 -11.04 12.75 -8.36
CA LEU A 61 -12.06 12.07 -7.56
C LEU A 61 -11.85 12.30 -6.05
N LYS A 62 -12.86 11.92 -5.25
CA LYS A 62 -12.73 11.91 -3.80
C LYS A 62 -11.80 10.78 -3.36
N VAL A 63 -10.97 11.04 -2.34
CA VAL A 63 -10.01 10.05 -1.79
C VAL A 63 -10.72 8.76 -1.35
N GLY A 64 -11.92 8.86 -0.79
CA GLY A 64 -12.72 7.71 -0.39
C GLY A 64 -13.15 6.83 -1.57
N ASP A 65 -13.46 7.41 -2.73
CA ASP A 65 -13.82 6.65 -3.93
C ASP A 65 -12.61 5.98 -4.57
N ALA A 66 -11.42 6.61 -4.51
CA ALA A 66 -10.15 5.97 -4.89
C ALA A 66 -9.87 4.76 -4.00
N GLY A 67 -10.08 4.92 -2.69
CA GLY A 67 -9.86 3.86 -1.71
C GLY A 67 -10.74 2.62 -1.93
N LYS A 68 -11.96 2.77 -2.44
CA LYS A 68 -12.84 1.61 -2.76
C LYS A 68 -12.29 0.74 -3.88
N ALA A 69 -11.49 1.32 -4.78
CA ALA A 69 -10.86 0.63 -5.90
C ALA A 69 -9.42 0.18 -5.59
N MET A 70 -8.97 0.30 -4.34
CA MET A 70 -7.62 -0.04 -3.93
C MET A 70 -7.63 -1.00 -2.73
N ARG A 71 -6.80 -2.03 -2.78
CA ARG A 71 -6.56 -2.94 -1.67
C ARG A 71 -5.07 -2.97 -1.34
N LYS A 72 -4.76 -3.18 -0.06
CA LYS A 72 -3.41 -3.48 0.39
C LYS A 72 -3.27 -4.96 0.76
N GLU A 73 -2.14 -5.55 0.44
CA GLU A 73 -1.68 -6.82 1.00
C GLU A 73 -0.46 -6.53 1.87
N LEU A 74 -0.54 -6.99 3.12
CA LEU A 74 0.52 -6.83 4.09
C LEU A 74 1.62 -7.87 3.82
N ALA A 75 2.85 -7.48 4.10
CA ALA A 75 3.98 -8.40 4.15
C ALA A 75 3.84 -9.36 5.34
N SER A 76 4.33 -10.58 5.15
CA SER A 76 4.48 -11.61 6.18
C SER A 76 5.94 -12.09 6.21
N THR A 77 6.31 -12.88 7.22
CA THR A 77 7.65 -13.47 7.31
C THR A 77 7.91 -14.45 6.16
N SER A 78 6.88 -15.15 5.68
CA SER A 78 6.96 -16.04 4.51
C SER A 78 6.94 -15.29 3.16
N ALA A 79 6.44 -14.05 3.13
CA ALA A 79 6.35 -13.23 1.94
C ALA A 79 6.60 -11.76 2.32
N PRO A 80 7.87 -11.31 2.37
CA PRO A 80 8.24 -9.97 2.81
C PRO A 80 8.00 -8.92 1.71
N ILE A 81 6.78 -8.91 1.16
CA ILE A 81 6.37 -8.04 0.06
C ILE A 81 5.06 -7.37 0.44
N TYR A 82 5.04 -6.03 0.43
CA TYR A 82 3.82 -5.25 0.53
C TYR A 82 3.28 -4.96 -0.86
N ARG A 83 1.98 -5.16 -1.10
CA ARG A 83 1.36 -4.85 -2.39
C ARG A 83 0.24 -3.85 -2.26
N ILE A 84 0.22 -2.89 -3.19
CA ILE A 84 -0.94 -2.05 -3.45
C ILE A 84 -1.58 -2.57 -4.73
N ILE A 85 -2.82 -3.02 -4.63
CA ILE A 85 -3.56 -3.64 -5.73
C ILE A 85 -4.71 -2.73 -6.11
N GLY A 86 -4.68 -2.22 -7.32
CA GLY A 86 -5.84 -1.56 -7.95
C GLY A 86 -6.81 -2.61 -8.47
N ARG A 87 -8.09 -2.47 -8.15
CA ARG A 87 -9.18 -3.26 -8.74
C ARG A 87 -10.21 -2.34 -9.35
N GLY A 88 -10.80 -2.76 -10.46
CA GLY A 88 -11.95 -2.09 -11.07
C GLY A 88 -11.67 -1.58 -12.46
N ALA A 89 -12.76 -1.45 -13.23
CA ALA A 89 -12.77 -0.81 -14.53
C ALA A 89 -12.76 0.73 -14.38
N HIS A 90 -12.93 1.42 -15.50
CA HIS A 90 -13.18 2.86 -15.50
C HIS A 90 -14.30 3.24 -14.53
N LEU A 91 -14.16 4.37 -13.84
CA LEU A 91 -15.23 4.88 -12.98
C LEU A 91 -16.26 5.66 -13.81
N PRO A 92 -17.56 5.63 -13.45
CA PRO A 92 -18.58 6.45 -14.10
C PRO A 92 -18.17 7.93 -14.15
N ALA A 93 -18.33 8.59 -15.30
CA ALA A 93 -17.99 10.01 -15.43
C ALA A 93 -18.74 10.89 -14.41
N PHE A 94 -19.91 10.45 -13.96
CA PHE A 94 -20.69 11.12 -12.91
C PHE A 94 -19.93 11.28 -11.59
N LYS A 95 -19.04 10.33 -11.23
CA LYS A 95 -18.24 10.39 -9.99
C LYS A 95 -17.25 11.55 -9.97
N PHE A 96 -16.95 12.15 -11.12
CA PHE A 96 -16.01 13.26 -11.27
C PHE A 96 -16.75 14.61 -11.26
N GLY A 97 -17.66 14.80 -10.29
CA GLY A 97 -18.46 16.02 -10.18
C GLY A 97 -19.46 16.20 -11.32
N GLY A 98 -20.10 15.09 -11.70
CA GLY A 98 -21.15 14.99 -12.71
C GLY A 98 -22.37 15.84 -12.38
N ARG A 99 -22.87 16.60 -13.35
CA ARG A 99 -24.15 17.32 -13.25
C ARG A 99 -24.82 17.49 -14.60
N GLN A 100 -26.15 17.56 -14.62
CA GLN A 100 -26.89 17.88 -15.83
C GLN A 100 -26.72 19.37 -16.17
N THR A 101 -26.63 19.69 -17.46
CA THR A 101 -26.70 21.06 -18.00
C THR A 101 -27.65 21.09 -19.19
N ARG A 102 -28.01 22.29 -19.69
CA ARG A 102 -28.88 22.44 -20.87
C ARG A 102 -28.32 21.80 -22.15
N ARG A 103 -26.99 21.81 -22.32
CA ARG A 103 -26.31 21.27 -23.54
C ARG A 103 -25.90 19.80 -23.42
N GLY A 104 -25.99 19.23 -22.23
CA GLY A 104 -25.60 17.85 -21.93
C GLY A 104 -25.11 17.70 -20.48
N ALA A 105 -24.53 16.56 -20.11
CA ALA A 105 -23.92 16.43 -18.78
C ALA A 105 -22.51 17.06 -18.73
N SER A 106 -22.14 17.61 -17.57
CA SER A 106 -20.79 18.10 -17.27
C SER A 106 -20.12 17.21 -16.25
N ALA A 107 -18.83 16.89 -16.45
CA ALA A 107 -17.97 16.27 -15.44
C ALA A 107 -16.54 16.81 -15.56
N ALA A 108 -15.70 16.50 -14.57
CA ALA A 108 -14.32 16.99 -14.47
C ALA A 108 -13.31 15.84 -14.25
N PRO A 109 -13.23 14.85 -15.17
CA PRO A 109 -12.17 13.84 -15.12
C PRO A 109 -10.80 14.52 -15.23
N TRP A 110 -9.81 14.04 -14.48
CA TRP A 110 -8.49 14.66 -14.35
C TRP A 110 -8.55 16.14 -13.93
N LYS A 111 -9.57 16.52 -13.17
CA LYS A 111 -9.88 17.92 -12.79
C LYS A 111 -10.12 18.87 -13.97
N LYS A 112 -10.27 18.38 -15.21
CA LYS A 112 -10.55 19.20 -16.39
C LYS A 112 -12.04 19.20 -16.68
N ARG A 113 -12.76 20.18 -16.12
CA ARG A 113 -14.21 20.32 -16.31
C ARG A 113 -14.55 20.55 -17.77
N ARG A 114 -15.48 19.77 -18.29
CA ARG A 114 -16.04 19.91 -19.63
C ARG A 114 -17.52 19.54 -19.64
N VAL A 115 -18.22 20.01 -20.67
CA VAL A 115 -19.58 19.57 -21.01
C VAL A 115 -19.44 18.54 -22.10
N PHE A 116 -20.21 17.46 -22.01
CA PHE A 116 -20.27 16.40 -23.01
C PHE A 116 -21.60 16.55 -23.76
N PRO A 117 -21.63 17.16 -24.96
CA PRO A 117 -22.87 17.38 -25.69
C PRO A 117 -23.59 16.08 -26.02
N GLY A 118 -24.92 16.12 -26.06
CA GLY A 118 -25.76 14.95 -26.36
C GLY A 118 -25.72 13.86 -25.30
N THR A 119 -25.30 14.20 -24.07
CA THR A 119 -25.33 13.29 -22.92
C THR A 119 -26.34 13.77 -21.87
N PHE A 120 -26.79 12.87 -21.01
CA PHE A 120 -27.72 13.18 -19.93
C PHE A 120 -27.39 12.39 -18.67
N VAL A 121 -27.71 12.95 -17.51
CA VAL A 121 -27.63 12.27 -16.22
C VAL A 121 -28.91 11.46 -16.02
N ALA A 122 -28.79 10.20 -15.66
CA ALA A 122 -29.93 9.36 -15.32
C ALA A 122 -29.62 8.47 -14.12
N ARG A 123 -30.68 8.11 -13.38
CA ARG A 123 -30.66 7.06 -12.38
C ARG A 123 -31.30 5.81 -12.99
N MET A 124 -30.56 4.72 -13.00
CA MET A 124 -31.03 3.42 -13.50
C MET A 124 -31.89 2.71 -12.44
N GLY A 125 -32.65 1.70 -12.86
CA GLY A 125 -33.51 0.92 -11.96
C GLY A 125 -32.74 0.24 -10.81
N THR A 126 -31.45 -0.04 -11.01
CA THR A 126 -30.54 -0.55 -9.98
C THR A 126 -30.14 0.49 -8.92
N GLY A 127 -30.55 1.74 -9.08
CA GLY A 127 -30.14 2.86 -8.25
C GLY A 127 -28.83 3.53 -8.68
N HIS A 128 -28.11 2.96 -9.66
CA HIS A 128 -26.87 3.54 -10.22
C HIS A 128 -27.15 4.88 -10.92
N VAL A 129 -26.32 5.88 -10.65
CA VAL A 129 -26.40 7.21 -11.27
C VAL A 129 -25.17 7.43 -12.14
N GLY A 130 -25.41 7.71 -13.42
CA GLY A 130 -24.38 7.85 -14.43
C GLY A 130 -24.67 8.98 -15.41
N ILE A 131 -23.68 9.24 -16.27
CA ILE A 131 -23.84 10.09 -17.45
C ILE A 131 -23.97 9.16 -18.65
N PHE A 132 -25.00 9.34 -19.46
CA PHE A 132 -25.33 8.44 -20.56
C PHE A 132 -25.46 9.19 -21.88
N ARG A 133 -25.24 8.47 -22.98
CA ARG A 133 -25.51 8.91 -24.35
C ARG A 133 -26.39 7.88 -25.05
N ARG A 134 -27.38 8.34 -25.82
CA ARG A 134 -28.13 7.45 -26.73
C ARG A 134 -27.27 7.10 -27.94
N THR A 135 -27.27 5.84 -28.33
CA THR A 135 -26.48 5.29 -29.44
C THR A 135 -27.31 4.88 -30.65
N GLY A 136 -28.62 4.91 -30.55
CA GLY A 136 -29.52 4.60 -31.65
C GLY A 136 -30.98 4.95 -31.34
N SER A 137 -31.86 4.64 -32.29
CA SER A 137 -33.31 4.94 -32.26
C SER A 137 -34.15 3.90 -31.50
N LYS A 138 -33.60 2.72 -31.22
CA LYS A 138 -34.29 1.66 -30.46
C LYS A 138 -34.68 2.13 -29.05
N ARG A 139 -35.50 1.35 -28.34
CA ARG A 139 -35.82 1.59 -26.92
C ARG A 139 -34.63 1.17 -26.05
N LEU A 140 -34.14 2.07 -25.19
CA LEU A 140 -33.01 1.89 -24.25
C LEU A 140 -31.57 1.64 -24.82
N PRO A 141 -31.16 2.11 -26.02
CA PRO A 141 -29.78 2.01 -26.50
C PRO A 141 -28.92 3.10 -25.86
N VAL A 142 -28.75 3.06 -24.53
CA VAL A 142 -27.94 4.01 -23.78
C VAL A 142 -26.57 3.42 -23.47
N ARG A 143 -25.51 4.21 -23.67
CA ARG A 143 -24.16 3.88 -23.22
C ARG A 143 -23.72 4.85 -22.14
N GLU A 144 -23.09 4.31 -21.11
CA GLU A 144 -22.51 5.11 -20.05
C GLU A 144 -21.20 5.76 -20.50
N LEU A 145 -21.00 7.02 -20.09
CA LEU A 145 -19.75 7.73 -20.21
C LEU A 145 -18.88 7.40 -19.01
N TRP A 146 -17.66 6.97 -19.31
CA TRP A 146 -16.67 6.55 -18.33
C TRP A 146 -15.55 7.58 -18.18
N GLY A 147 -14.96 7.61 -17.00
CA GLY A 147 -13.83 8.45 -16.64
C GLY A 147 -12.55 7.64 -16.42
N PRO A 148 -11.56 8.22 -15.72
CA PRO A 148 -10.30 7.55 -15.39
C PRO A 148 -10.45 6.17 -14.75
N SER A 149 -9.47 5.29 -15.02
CA SER A 149 -9.34 3.97 -14.42
C SER A 149 -8.35 4.02 -13.25
N ILE A 150 -8.79 3.65 -12.05
CA ILE A 150 -7.94 3.77 -10.85
C ILE A 150 -6.65 2.95 -10.92
N PRO A 151 -6.65 1.68 -11.40
CA PRO A 151 -5.41 0.93 -11.58
C PRO A 151 -4.39 1.60 -12.50
N VAL A 152 -4.84 2.27 -13.56
CA VAL A 152 -3.97 3.01 -14.48
C VAL A 152 -3.43 4.26 -13.80
N GLU A 153 -4.27 4.97 -13.06
CA GLU A 153 -3.90 6.23 -12.42
C GLU A 153 -2.95 6.05 -11.23
N MET A 154 -2.98 4.90 -10.55
CA MET A 154 -2.10 4.64 -9.39
C MET A 154 -0.65 4.30 -9.75
N ILE A 155 -0.38 3.91 -10.99
CA ILE A 155 0.97 3.63 -11.50
C ILE A 155 1.54 4.78 -12.35
N ARG A 156 0.79 5.87 -12.45
CA ARG A 156 1.09 7.01 -13.32
C ARG A 156 1.66 8.18 -12.51
N ASP A 157 2.57 8.91 -13.15
CA ASP A 157 3.08 10.24 -12.77
C ASP A 157 3.31 10.39 -11.25
N ASP A 158 2.44 11.16 -10.60
CA ASP A 158 2.53 11.54 -9.19
C ASP A 158 2.47 10.34 -8.25
N ALA A 159 1.58 9.37 -8.51
CA ALA A 159 1.30 8.30 -7.57
C ALA A 159 2.49 7.35 -7.44
N LYS A 160 3.09 6.98 -8.57
CA LYS A 160 4.30 6.16 -8.63
C LYS A 160 5.49 6.88 -7.98
N THR A 161 5.75 8.11 -8.41
CA THR A 161 6.89 8.89 -7.90
C THR A 161 6.76 9.16 -6.40
N THR A 162 5.55 9.41 -5.90
CA THR A 162 5.30 9.60 -4.46
C THR A 162 5.61 8.33 -3.67
N PHE A 163 5.27 7.17 -4.20
CA PHE A 163 5.54 5.90 -3.54
C PHE A 163 7.04 5.59 -3.50
N GLU A 164 7.72 5.71 -4.63
CA GLU A 164 9.16 5.44 -4.76
C GLU A 164 9.98 6.33 -3.80
N ARG A 165 9.75 7.65 -3.82
CA ARG A 165 10.42 8.58 -2.89
C ARG A 165 10.18 8.25 -1.42
N LEU A 166 8.97 7.82 -1.07
CA LEU A 166 8.64 7.46 0.31
C LEU A 166 9.38 6.19 0.73
N VAL A 167 9.46 5.19 -0.16
CA VAL A 167 10.21 3.96 0.11
C VAL A 167 11.70 4.27 0.29
N ASP A 168 12.28 5.03 -0.64
CA ASP A 168 13.71 5.37 -0.63
C ASP A 168 14.11 6.15 0.63
N SER A 169 13.26 7.06 1.09
CA SER A 169 13.55 7.90 2.25
C SER A 169 13.23 7.24 3.59
N GLU A 170 12.21 6.39 3.68
CA GLU A 170 11.72 5.90 4.99
C GLU A 170 12.04 4.44 5.28
N LEU A 171 12.30 3.58 4.28
CA LEU A 171 12.41 2.13 4.52
C LEU A 171 13.62 1.75 5.37
N LEU A 172 14.82 2.20 4.98
CA LEU A 172 16.05 1.87 5.70
C LEU A 172 16.09 2.45 7.12
N PRO A 173 15.75 3.74 7.35
CA PRO A 173 15.65 4.27 8.72
C PRO A 173 14.63 3.49 9.56
N ARG A 174 13.49 3.11 8.96
CA ARG A 174 12.46 2.35 9.68
C ARG A 174 12.92 0.93 10.01
N LEU A 175 13.68 0.28 9.13
CA LEU A 175 14.26 -1.03 9.39
C LEU A 175 15.24 -0.97 10.55
N GLY A 176 16.15 0.02 10.57
CA GLY A 176 17.07 0.23 11.68
C GLY A 176 16.34 0.41 13.02
N HIS A 177 15.27 1.20 13.02
CA HIS A 177 14.42 1.42 14.20
C HIS A 177 13.78 0.11 14.70
N GLU A 178 13.25 -0.72 13.79
CA GLU A 178 12.61 -1.98 14.17
C GLU A 178 13.63 -3.04 14.62
N LEU A 179 14.83 -3.05 14.04
CA LEU A 179 15.93 -3.92 14.48
C LEU A 179 16.39 -3.57 15.90
N ALA A 180 16.60 -2.29 16.19
CA ALA A 180 16.97 -1.83 17.53
C ALA A 180 15.92 -2.27 18.58
N ARG A 181 14.63 -2.08 18.26
CA ARG A 181 13.52 -2.53 19.13
C ARG A 181 13.50 -4.04 19.35
N GLU A 182 13.86 -4.84 18.37
CA GLU A 182 13.95 -6.29 18.54
C GLU A 182 15.11 -6.69 19.44
N VAL A 183 16.27 -6.04 19.28
CA VAL A 183 17.42 -6.24 20.18
C VAL A 183 17.05 -5.90 21.62
N ASP A 184 16.38 -4.77 21.85
CA ASP A 184 15.94 -4.37 23.20
C ASP A 184 14.97 -5.39 23.81
N ARG A 185 14.07 -5.97 23.00
CA ARG A 185 13.17 -7.04 23.49
C ARG A 185 13.90 -8.33 23.81
N ILE A 186 14.91 -8.69 23.02
CA ILE A 186 15.75 -9.85 23.32
C ILE A 186 16.44 -9.63 24.66
N LYS A 187 17.11 -8.48 24.84
CA LYS A 187 17.78 -8.13 26.10
C LYS A 187 16.83 -8.24 27.30
N ALA A 188 15.67 -7.60 27.21
CA ALA A 188 14.64 -7.66 28.26
C ALA A 188 14.15 -9.09 28.56
N LYS A 189 14.01 -9.95 27.54
CA LYS A 189 13.57 -11.34 27.71
C LYS A 189 14.59 -12.20 28.46
N TYR A 190 15.89 -11.93 28.26
CA TYR A 190 16.98 -12.72 28.83
C TYR A 190 17.68 -12.04 30.02
N GLY A 191 17.22 -10.86 30.45
CA GLY A 191 17.81 -10.12 31.57
C GLY A 191 19.22 -9.59 31.29
N LEU A 192 19.51 -9.27 30.02
CA LEU A 192 20.79 -8.70 29.56
C LEU A 192 20.76 -7.16 29.49
#